data_AF-A0A6N7GE90-F1
#
_entry.id   AF-A0A6N7GE90-F1
#
_cell.length_a   1.000
_cell.length_b   1.000
_cell.length_c   1.000
_cell.angle_alpha   90.00
_cell.angle_beta   90.00
_cell.angle_gamma   90.00
#
_symmetry.space_group_name_H-M   'P 1'
#
loop_
_entity.id
_entity.type
_entity.pdbx_description
1 polymer ?
#
loop_
_entity_poly.entity_id
_entity_poly.type
_entity_poly.pdbx_seq_one_letter_code
_entity_poly.pdbx_strand_id
1 'polypeptide(L)'
;MPETVIAARPGGRPVPDPAGGAAAGSPVRPIRPDDLDAATGLWLAEVRWDAQFGPATERPSTTRAIRQQLRDVLSRDQPWTWVAEDAAGGPAGLLVVNPPERAEWIARLTSAAPVGYLSCLVVAAGRRGGGLGGALVRQAHAALDAAGVGVTAHRHYADECVVGLAP
;
A
#
# COMPACT_ATOMS: atom_id res chain seq x y z
N MET A 1 -16.20 -13.15 -15.23
CA MET A 1 -14.81 -12.94 -14.80
C MET A 1 -14.81 -12.49 -13.34
N PRO A 2 -13.79 -12.78 -12.51
CA PRO A 2 -13.85 -12.41 -11.10
C PRO A 2 -13.73 -10.88 -10.94
N GLU A 3 -14.71 -10.28 -10.26
CA GLU A 3 -14.77 -8.84 -9.93
C GLU A 3 -13.69 -8.44 -8.89
N THR A 4 -13.03 -9.41 -8.28
CA THR A 4 -12.02 -9.21 -7.24
C THR A 4 -11.00 -10.35 -7.26
N VAL A 5 -9.72 -9.99 -7.18
CA VAL A 5 -8.59 -10.91 -7.04
C VAL A 5 -7.92 -10.66 -5.69
N ILE A 6 -7.63 -11.74 -4.96
CA ILE A 6 -6.78 -11.68 -3.76
C ILE A 6 -5.38 -12.14 -4.15
N ALA A 7 -4.43 -11.23 -4.05
CA ALA A 7 -3.01 -11.56 -4.14
C ALA A 7 -2.51 -11.97 -2.75
N ALA A 8 -1.74 -13.06 -2.68
CA ALA A 8 -1.14 -13.55 -1.45
C ALA A 8 0.37 -13.81 -1.66
N ARG A 9 1.19 -13.20 -0.81
CA ARG A 9 2.64 -13.45 -0.72
C ARG A 9 2.95 -14.21 0.57
N PRO A 10 3.41 -15.48 0.49
CA PRO A 10 3.96 -16.18 1.66
C PRO A 10 5.16 -15.44 2.25
N GLY A 11 5.30 -15.49 3.57
CA GLY A 11 6.45 -14.93 4.28
C GLY A 11 7.78 -15.53 3.80
N GLY A 12 8.85 -14.72 3.84
CA GLY A 12 10.20 -15.13 3.44
C GLY A 12 10.41 -15.30 1.93
N ARG A 13 9.39 -15.01 1.09
CA ARG A 13 9.54 -15.07 -0.37
C ARG A 13 10.39 -13.90 -0.89
N PRO A 14 11.44 -14.12 -1.70
CA PRO A 14 12.24 -13.01 -2.22
C PRO A 14 11.39 -11.94 -2.91
N VAL A 15 11.65 -10.67 -2.61
CA VAL A 15 11.08 -9.55 -3.37
C VAL A 15 12.05 -9.24 -4.51
N PRO A 16 11.62 -9.27 -5.79
CA PRO A 16 12.50 -8.98 -6.91
C PRO A 16 13.16 -7.61 -6.79
N ASP A 17 14.43 -7.54 -7.18
CA ASP A 17 15.10 -6.25 -7.35
C ASP A 17 14.42 -5.44 -8.47
N PRO A 18 14.32 -4.12 -8.31
CA PRO A 18 13.72 -3.29 -9.34
C PRO A 18 14.58 -3.35 -10.61
N ALA A 19 13.94 -3.60 -11.75
CA ALA A 19 14.60 -3.48 -13.05
C ALA A 19 15.06 -2.02 -13.24
N GLY A 20 16.38 -1.81 -13.18
CA GLY A 20 17.01 -0.49 -13.21
C GLY A 20 17.25 0.07 -11.81
N GLY A 21 18.51 0.19 -11.42
CA GLY A 21 19.00 0.62 -10.09
C GLY A 21 18.63 2.03 -9.62
N ALA A 22 17.57 2.63 -10.16
CA ALA A 22 17.08 3.97 -9.83
C ALA A 22 16.47 4.08 -8.42
N ALA A 23 16.20 2.96 -7.74
CA ALA A 23 15.72 2.97 -6.35
C ALA A 23 16.81 3.27 -5.32
N ALA A 24 18.06 3.50 -5.72
CA ALA A 24 19.19 3.75 -4.81
C ALA A 24 19.16 5.14 -4.13
N GLY A 25 18.18 6.01 -4.44
CA GLY A 25 18.24 7.42 -4.00
C GLY A 25 17.06 7.95 -3.17
N SER A 26 15.90 7.28 -3.13
CA SER A 26 14.75 7.79 -2.36
C SER A 26 14.61 7.03 -1.05
N PRO A 27 14.88 7.68 0.10
CA PRO A 27 14.73 7.05 1.40
C PRO A 27 13.28 6.62 1.61
N VAL A 28 13.10 5.34 1.96
CA VAL A 28 11.85 4.83 2.51
C VAL A 28 11.99 4.80 4.02
N ARG A 29 11.01 5.35 4.72
CA ARG A 29 11.04 5.43 6.18
C ARG A 29 9.64 5.27 6.78
N PRO A 30 9.54 4.95 8.08
CA PRO A 30 8.27 5.04 8.79
C PRO A 30 7.62 6.42 8.64
N ILE A 31 6.30 6.42 8.58
CA ILE A 31 5.51 7.66 8.64
C ILE A 31 5.73 8.38 9.97
N ARG A 32 5.77 9.71 9.94
CA ARG A 32 5.93 10.60 11.08
C ARG A 32 4.68 11.48 11.25
N PRO A 33 4.46 12.07 12.44
CA PRO A 33 3.33 12.97 12.67
C PRO A 33 3.23 14.12 11.64
N ASP A 34 4.38 14.66 11.23
CA ASP A 34 4.46 15.77 10.27
C ASP A 34 4.04 15.38 8.85
N ASP A 35 4.01 14.09 8.52
CA ASP A 35 3.59 13.60 7.20
C ASP A 35 2.07 13.51 7.07
N LEU A 36 1.30 13.69 8.16
CA LEU A 36 -0.12 13.34 8.21
C LEU A 36 -0.95 14.00 7.11
N ASP A 37 -0.68 15.27 6.80
CA ASP A 37 -1.39 16.02 5.75
C ASP A 37 -1.06 15.47 4.36
N ALA A 38 0.24 15.32 4.05
CA ALA A 38 0.71 14.81 2.77
C ALA A 38 0.27 13.36 2.52
N ALA A 39 0.38 12.49 3.53
CA ALA A 39 -0.06 11.10 3.47
C ALA A 39 -1.59 11.00 3.30
N THR A 40 -2.36 11.86 3.98
CA THR A 40 -3.82 11.92 3.78
C THR A 40 -4.15 12.31 2.33
N GLY A 41 -3.42 13.27 1.77
CA GLY A 41 -3.59 13.70 0.37
C GLY A 41 -3.26 12.59 -0.63
N LEU A 42 -2.18 11.86 -0.40
CA LEU A 42 -1.78 10.71 -1.22
C LEU A 42 -2.87 9.61 -1.22
N TRP A 43 -3.35 9.22 -0.04
CA TRP A 43 -4.38 8.20 0.06
C TRP A 43 -5.72 8.67 -0.52
N LEU A 44 -6.10 9.93 -0.33
CA LEU A 44 -7.30 10.48 -0.95
C LEU A 44 -7.21 10.46 -2.49
N ALA A 45 -6.02 10.68 -3.05
CA ALA A 45 -5.79 10.56 -4.49
C ALA A 45 -5.94 9.10 -4.99
N GLU A 46 -5.55 8.11 -4.19
CA GLU A 46 -5.82 6.69 -4.47
C GLU A 46 -7.32 6.39 -4.45
N VAL A 47 -8.06 6.84 -3.43
CA VAL A 47 -9.51 6.64 -3.36
C VAL A 47 -10.24 7.25 -4.56
N ARG A 48 -9.81 8.45 -5.00
CA ARG A 48 -10.35 9.11 -6.20
C ARG A 48 -10.01 8.38 -7.49
N TRP A 49 -8.85 7.73 -7.53
CA TRP A 49 -8.47 6.87 -8.65
C TRP A 49 -9.37 5.63 -8.68
N ASP A 50 -9.48 4.91 -7.57
CA ASP A 50 -10.29 3.69 -7.47
C ASP A 50 -11.78 3.93 -7.75
N ALA A 51 -12.29 5.12 -7.41
CA ALA A 51 -13.67 5.52 -7.67
C ALA A 51 -14.05 5.61 -9.15
N GLN A 52 -13.07 5.58 -10.07
CA GLN A 52 -13.33 5.55 -11.50
C GLN A 52 -13.67 4.14 -12.01
N PHE A 53 -13.30 3.11 -11.25
CA PHE A 53 -13.29 1.72 -11.73
C PHE A 53 -14.12 0.76 -10.87
N GLY A 54 -14.36 1.09 -9.60
CA GLY A 54 -15.02 0.18 -8.66
C GLY A 54 -16.09 0.82 -7.77
N PRO A 55 -16.59 0.06 -6.76
CA PRO A 55 -17.61 0.55 -5.83
C PRO A 55 -17.05 1.51 -4.76
N ALA A 56 -15.73 1.76 -4.76
CA ALA A 56 -15.14 2.75 -3.87
C ALA A 56 -15.67 4.13 -4.27
N THR A 57 -16.29 4.87 -3.36
CA THR A 57 -16.77 6.23 -3.64
C THR A 57 -16.26 7.16 -2.56
N GLU A 58 -15.67 8.28 -2.97
CA GLU A 58 -15.37 9.37 -2.05
C GLU A 58 -16.67 9.87 -1.41
N ARG A 59 -16.76 9.71 -0.09
CA ARG A 59 -17.83 10.26 0.75
C ARG A 59 -17.35 11.54 1.44
N PRO A 60 -18.27 12.43 1.89
CA PRO A 60 -17.88 13.64 2.64
C PRO A 60 -17.00 13.37 3.87
N SER A 61 -17.09 12.18 4.46
CA SER A 61 -16.29 11.77 5.63
C SER A 61 -14.93 11.15 5.30
N THR A 62 -14.60 10.91 4.02
CA THR A 62 -13.44 10.11 3.59
C THR A 62 -12.13 10.68 4.12
N THR A 63 -11.88 11.97 3.91
CA THR A 63 -10.67 12.64 4.39
C THR A 63 -10.51 12.52 5.91
N ARG A 64 -11.61 12.69 6.66
CA ARG A 64 -11.61 12.54 8.12
C ARG A 64 -11.30 11.10 8.54
N ALA A 65 -11.87 10.11 7.83
CA ALA A 65 -11.66 8.70 8.12
C ALA A 65 -10.22 8.27 7.82
N ILE A 66 -9.66 8.66 6.67
CA ILE A 66 -8.26 8.42 6.30
C ILE A 66 -7.33 9.04 7.35
N ARG A 67 -7.56 10.30 7.72
CA ARG A 67 -6.74 10.98 8.74
C ARG A 67 -6.82 10.27 10.09
N GLN A 68 -7.99 9.76 10.47
CA GLN A 68 -8.12 8.97 11.69
C GLN A 68 -7.32 7.68 11.61
N GLN A 69 -7.41 6.96 10.49
CA GLN A 69 -6.67 5.71 10.30
C GLN A 69 -5.14 5.92 10.33
N LEU A 70 -4.65 7.01 9.75
CA LEU A 70 -3.23 7.36 9.83
C LEU A 70 -2.80 7.74 11.26
N ARG A 71 -3.64 8.45 12.03
CA ARG A 71 -3.39 8.71 13.46
C ARG A 71 -3.35 7.43 14.28
N ASP A 72 -4.28 6.50 14.03
CA ASP A 72 -4.28 5.19 14.68
C ASP A 72 -3.00 4.42 14.39
N VAL A 73 -2.41 4.57 13.19
CA VAL A 73 -1.11 3.94 12.87
C VAL A 73 0.04 4.64 13.59
N LEU A 74 0.06 5.98 13.58
CA LEU A 74 1.10 6.77 14.25
C LEU A 74 1.16 6.55 15.77
N SER A 75 0.06 6.07 16.37
CA SER A 75 0.00 5.74 17.80
C SER A 75 0.62 4.38 18.18
N ARG A 76 1.13 3.60 17.21
CA ARG A 76 1.62 2.24 17.45
C ARG A 76 3.13 2.19 17.58
N ASP A 77 3.61 1.25 18.39
CA ASP A 77 5.05 1.04 18.62
C ASP A 77 5.76 0.46 17.40
N GLN A 78 5.06 -0.35 16.59
CA GLN A 78 5.62 -0.96 15.39
C GLN A 78 5.15 -0.23 14.12
N PRO A 79 6.07 0.19 13.23
CA PRO A 79 5.70 0.86 12.00
C PRO A 79 5.14 -0.15 11.01
N TRP A 80 3.85 -0.02 10.72
CA TRP A 80 3.15 -0.74 9.63
C TRP A 80 2.82 0.18 8.46
N THR A 81 3.39 1.38 8.43
CA THR A 81 3.15 2.37 7.40
C THR A 81 4.43 3.13 7.11
N TRP A 82 4.71 3.27 5.82
CA TRP A 82 5.94 3.88 5.32
C TRP A 82 5.62 4.92 4.26
N VAL A 83 6.51 5.90 4.18
CA VAL A 83 6.53 6.89 3.12
C VAL A 83 7.82 6.76 2.32
N ALA A 84 7.73 6.99 1.02
CA ALA A 84 8.88 7.19 0.17
C ALA A 84 9.10 8.70 0.01
N GLU A 85 10.31 9.17 0.27
CA GLU A 85 10.63 10.59 0.22
C GLU A 85 11.01 11.04 -1.20
N ASP A 86 10.62 12.26 -1.55
CA ASP A 86 11.20 12.98 -2.67
C ASP A 86 12.57 13.60 -2.33
N ALA A 87 13.16 14.29 -3.32
CA ALA A 87 14.44 14.97 -3.16
C ALA A 87 14.38 16.16 -2.19
N ALA A 88 13.18 16.67 -1.87
CA ALA A 88 12.98 17.74 -0.89
C ALA A 88 12.66 17.18 0.52
N GLY A 89 12.61 15.86 0.70
CA GLY A 89 12.30 15.19 1.96
C GLY A 89 10.80 15.04 2.25
N GLY A 90 9.92 15.39 1.31
CA GLY A 90 8.48 15.26 1.43
C GLY A 90 7.96 13.87 1.04
N PRO A 91 6.82 13.41 1.58
CA PRO A 91 6.19 12.16 1.14
C PRO A 91 5.76 12.21 -0.33
N ALA A 92 6.35 11.36 -1.17
CA ALA A 92 6.00 11.16 -2.57
C ALA A 92 5.33 9.80 -2.86
N GLY A 93 5.33 8.91 -1.87
CA GLY A 93 4.55 7.67 -1.90
C GLY A 93 4.20 7.23 -0.48
N LEU A 94 3.15 6.43 -0.36
CA LEU A 94 2.61 5.92 0.88
C LEU A 94 2.30 4.42 0.71
N LEU A 95 2.64 3.63 1.72
CA LEU A 95 2.21 2.24 1.84
C LEU A 95 1.68 2.01 3.25
N VAL A 96 0.46 1.47 3.35
CA VAL A 96 -0.20 1.13 4.61
C VAL A 96 -0.45 -0.37 4.69
N VAL A 97 0.00 -0.99 5.77
CA VAL A 97 -0.29 -2.36 6.13
C VAL A 97 -1.17 -2.38 7.38
N ASN A 98 -2.25 -3.16 7.32
CA ASN A 98 -2.98 -3.58 8.51
C ASN A 98 -2.27 -4.82 9.10
N PRO A 99 -1.84 -4.75 10.36
CA PRO A 99 -1.19 -5.86 11.04
C PRO A 99 -2.18 -7.01 11.34
N PRO A 100 -1.70 -8.19 11.78
CA PRO A 100 -2.55 -9.36 12.01
C PRO A 100 -3.81 -9.11 12.82
N GLU A 101 -3.71 -8.36 13.92
CA GLU A 101 -4.84 -8.00 14.79
C GLU A 101 -5.89 -7.09 14.12
N ARG A 102 -5.59 -6.48 12.96
CA ARG A 102 -6.54 -5.70 12.15
C ARG A 102 -6.82 -6.32 10.77
N ALA A 103 -6.25 -7.49 10.49
CA ALA A 103 -6.43 -8.22 9.24
C ALA A 103 -7.32 -9.48 9.39
N GLU A 104 -7.98 -9.67 10.53
CA GLU A 104 -8.83 -10.84 10.81
C GLU A 104 -9.92 -11.07 9.75
N TRP A 105 -10.46 -10.00 9.17
CA TRP A 105 -11.51 -10.09 8.15
C TRP A 105 -11.04 -10.82 6.88
N ILE A 106 -9.77 -10.66 6.49
CA ILE A 106 -9.19 -11.33 5.31
C ILE A 106 -8.48 -12.63 5.68
N ALA A 107 -8.09 -12.80 6.94
CA ALA A 107 -7.42 -14.00 7.42
C ALA A 107 -8.24 -15.28 7.16
N ARG A 108 -9.57 -15.17 7.14
CA ARG A 108 -10.49 -16.29 6.85
C ARG A 108 -10.39 -16.84 5.43
N LEU A 109 -9.70 -16.15 4.52
CA LEU A 109 -9.54 -16.55 3.12
C LEU A 109 -8.29 -17.40 2.87
N THR A 110 -7.52 -17.72 3.91
CA THR A 110 -6.29 -18.51 3.81
C THR A 110 -6.06 -19.34 5.07
N SER A 111 -5.37 -20.47 4.93
CA SER A 111 -4.92 -21.28 6.08
C SER A 111 -3.56 -20.81 6.63
N ALA A 112 -2.86 -19.93 5.92
CA ALA A 112 -1.59 -19.38 6.38
C ALA A 112 -1.81 -18.25 7.40
N ALA A 113 -0.98 -18.20 8.44
CA ALA A 113 -1.08 -17.22 9.52
C ALA A 113 0.33 -16.91 10.09
N PRO A 114 0.54 -15.76 10.75
CA PRO A 114 -0.36 -14.61 10.85
C PRO A 114 -0.53 -13.90 9.49
N VAL A 115 -1.65 -13.20 9.29
CA VAL A 115 -1.95 -12.50 8.02
C VAL A 115 -1.73 -11.00 8.17
N GLY A 116 -0.87 -10.41 7.35
CA GLY A 116 -0.81 -8.95 7.17
C GLY A 116 -1.60 -8.53 5.93
N TYR A 117 -2.24 -7.37 5.93
CA TYR A 117 -3.01 -6.88 4.78
C TYR A 117 -2.48 -5.55 4.26
N LEU A 118 -2.01 -5.52 3.01
CA LEU A 118 -1.61 -4.28 2.34
C LEU A 118 -2.88 -3.55 1.86
N SER A 119 -3.23 -2.47 2.57
CA SER A 119 -4.49 -1.75 2.38
C SER A 119 -4.40 -0.54 1.46
N CYS A 120 -3.21 0.02 1.28
CA CYS A 120 -2.98 1.19 0.44
C CYS A 120 -1.54 1.12 -0.09
N LEU A 121 -1.37 1.38 -1.38
CA LEU A 121 -0.07 1.63 -2.00
C LEU A 121 -0.25 2.66 -3.09
N VAL A 122 0.22 3.87 -2.84
CA VAL A 122 0.09 4.99 -3.77
C VAL A 122 1.41 5.71 -3.92
N VAL A 123 1.69 6.11 -5.16
CA VAL A 123 2.79 7.01 -5.51
C VAL A 123 2.19 8.21 -6.24
N ALA A 124 2.65 9.41 -5.87
CA ALA A 124 2.24 10.66 -6.50
C ALA A 124 2.37 10.55 -8.03
N ALA A 125 1.37 11.04 -8.77
CA ALA A 125 1.24 10.80 -10.21
C ALA A 125 2.52 11.15 -11.00
N GLY A 126 3.12 12.33 -10.73
CA GLY A 126 4.36 12.78 -11.37
C GLY A 126 5.64 12.06 -10.93
N ARG A 127 5.54 11.06 -10.04
CA ARG A 127 6.67 10.29 -9.47
C ARG A 127 6.56 8.79 -9.74
N ARG A 128 5.56 8.37 -10.50
CA ARG A 128 5.37 6.97 -10.93
C ARG A 128 6.43 6.59 -11.98
N GLY A 129 6.67 5.28 -12.14
CA GLY A 129 7.70 4.76 -13.05
C GLY A 129 9.14 4.87 -12.54
N GLY A 130 9.39 5.63 -11.45
CA GLY A 130 10.72 5.81 -10.84
C GLY A 130 11.11 4.78 -9.77
N GLY A 131 10.35 3.69 -9.60
CA GLY A 131 10.68 2.62 -8.64
C GLY A 131 10.28 2.84 -7.17
N LEU A 132 9.67 3.99 -6.82
CA LEU A 132 9.24 4.28 -5.44
C LEU A 132 8.27 3.22 -4.86
N GLY A 133 7.30 2.77 -5.66
CA GLY A 133 6.35 1.73 -5.23
C GLY A 133 7.05 0.41 -4.92
N GLY A 134 8.02 0.02 -5.75
CA GLY A 134 8.84 -1.17 -5.49
C GLY A 134 9.69 -1.05 -4.22
N ALA A 135 10.24 0.15 -3.95
CA ALA A 135 10.97 0.41 -2.73
C ALA A 135 10.09 0.31 -1.47
N LEU A 136 8.87 0.88 -1.52
CA LEU A 136 7.89 0.75 -0.44
C LEU A 136 7.53 -0.70 -0.16
N VAL A 137 7.19 -1.47 -1.22
CA VAL A 137 6.81 -2.88 -1.10
C VAL A 137 7.95 -3.72 -0.52
N ARG A 138 9.19 -3.49 -0.94
CA ARG A 138 10.38 -4.16 -0.35
C ARG A 138 10.50 -3.87 1.14
N GLN A 139 10.44 -2.61 1.55
CA GLN A 139 10.54 -2.22 2.95
C GLN A 139 9.42 -2.86 3.79
N ALA A 140 8.19 -2.82 3.30
CA ALA A 140 7.03 -3.36 4.00
C ALA A 140 7.13 -4.89 4.16
N HIS A 141 7.50 -5.60 3.10
CA HIS A 141 7.65 -7.06 3.17
C HIS A 141 8.83 -7.48 4.06
N ALA A 142 9.95 -6.75 4.03
CA ALA A 142 11.06 -7.02 4.95
C ALA A 142 10.64 -6.87 6.42
N ALA A 143 9.86 -5.83 6.74
CA ALA A 143 9.32 -5.64 8.09
C ALA A 143 8.30 -6.72 8.48
N LEU A 144 7.43 -7.13 7.55
CA LEU A 144 6.47 -8.22 7.76
C LEU A 144 7.15 -9.56 8.00
N ASP A 145 8.18 -9.87 7.21
CA ASP A 145 8.98 -11.09 7.36
C ASP A 145 9.71 -11.08 8.71
N ALA A 146 10.30 -9.95 9.11
CA ALA A 146 10.97 -9.79 10.41
C ALA A 146 10.01 -9.91 11.61
N ALA A 147 8.75 -9.53 11.42
CA ALA A 147 7.69 -9.67 12.43
C ALA A 147 7.04 -11.07 12.44
N GLY A 148 7.50 -12.00 11.59
CA GLY A 148 6.99 -13.37 11.53
C GLY A 148 5.60 -13.51 10.89
N VAL A 149 5.20 -12.56 10.04
CA VAL A 149 3.94 -12.66 9.29
C VAL A 149 4.04 -13.78 8.25
N GLY A 150 3.15 -14.77 8.34
CA GLY A 150 3.15 -15.95 7.49
C GLY A 150 2.64 -15.70 6.07
N VAL A 151 1.76 -14.70 5.89
CA VAL A 151 1.26 -14.29 4.57
C VAL A 151 0.87 -12.82 4.55
N THR A 152 1.26 -12.12 3.47
CA THR A 152 0.73 -10.79 3.16
C THR A 152 -0.35 -10.92 2.09
N ALA A 153 -1.55 -10.43 2.37
CA ALA A 153 -2.65 -10.39 1.43
C ALA A 153 -2.87 -8.96 0.90
N HIS A 154 -3.32 -8.85 -0.35
CA HIS A 154 -3.76 -7.61 -0.97
C HIS A 154 -4.98 -7.90 -1.84
N ARG A 155 -5.99 -7.03 -1.77
CA ARG A 155 -7.17 -7.12 -2.61
C ARG A 155 -7.01 -6.18 -3.80
N HIS A 156 -7.15 -6.72 -4.99
CA HIS A 156 -7.17 -5.97 -6.23
C HIS A 156 -8.53 -6.13 -6.93
N TYR A 157 -9.06 -5.03 -7.46
CA TYR A 157 -10.21 -5.05 -8.35
C TYR A 157 -9.68 -5.27 -9.77
N ALA A 158 -10.19 -6.29 -10.47
CA ALA A 158 -9.77 -6.55 -11.83
C ALA A 158 -10.63 -5.71 -12.77
N ASP A 159 -10.03 -4.71 -13.39
CA ASP A 159 -10.70 -3.93 -14.43
C ASP A 159 -10.66 -4.69 -15.76
N GLU A 160 -11.77 -4.69 -16.50
CA GLU A 160 -11.81 -5.22 -17.85
C GLU A 160 -10.83 -4.43 -18.73
N CYS A 161 -9.67 -5.03 -19.00
CA CYS A 161 -8.85 -4.63 -20.13
C CYS A 161 -9.62 -5.04 -21.39
N VAL A 162 -10.44 -4.13 -21.94
CA VAL A 162 -10.89 -4.25 -23.33
C VAL A 162 -9.64 -4.12 -24.19
N VAL A 163 -8.99 -5.24 -24.43
CA VAL A 163 -8.05 -5.39 -25.54
C VAL A 163 -8.89 -5.15 -26.79
N GLY A 164 -8.71 -3.98 -27.40
CA GLY A 164 -9.32 -3.66 -28.67
C GLY A 164 -9.01 -4.77 -29.68
N LEU A 165 -10.03 -5.56 -30.01
CA LEU A 165 -10.09 -6.23 -31.30
C LEU A 165 -10.27 -5.13 -32.34
N ALA A 166 -9.17 -4.71 -32.96
CA ALA A 166 -9.21 -4.03 -34.24
C ALA A 166 -8.86 -5.06 -35.33
N PRO A 167 -9.61 -5.15 -36.43
CA PRO A 167 -9.01 -5.26 -37.74
C PRO A 167 -8.48 -3.91 -38.23
#